data_AF-A0A7X3L292-F1
#
_entry.id   AF-A0A7X3L292-F1
#
_cell.length_a   1.000
_cell.length_b   1.000
_cell.length_c   1.000
_cell.angle_alpha   90.00
_cell.angle_beta   90.00
_cell.angle_gamma   90.00
#
_symmetry.space_group_name_H-M   'P 1'
#
loop_
_entity.id
_entity.type
_entity.pdbx_description
1 polymer ?
#
loop_
_entity_poly.entity_id
_entity_poly.type
_entity_poly.pdbx_seq_one_letter_code
_entity_poly.pdbx_strand_id
1 'polypeptide(L)' 'MDQSAGLEVIRLRAAASALTQDARLWRWFSDQMEEHRLNCERNRDFWRITVAGRELACDRSFDVAVRAAYTLSRALEAL' A
#
# COMPACT_ATOMS: atom_id res chain seq x y z
N MET A 1 26.35 25.19 14.45
CA MET A 1 25.66 24.37 13.45
C MET A 1 24.45 23.76 14.11
N ASP A 2 23.26 24.19 13.71
CA ASP A 2 22.00 23.85 14.37
C ASP A 2 21.57 22.42 13.99
N GLN A 3 21.90 21.45 14.85
CA GLN A 3 21.54 20.03 14.64
C GLN A 3 20.02 19.82 14.65
N SER A 4 19.27 20.73 15.29
CA SER A 4 17.81 20.70 15.38
C SER A 4 17.16 20.94 14.01
N ALA A 5 17.62 21.95 13.25
CA ALA A 5 17.16 22.21 11.88
C ALA A 5 17.43 21.01 10.94
N GLY A 6 18.54 20.31 11.12
CA GLY A 6 18.84 19.09 10.36
C GLY A 6 17.86 17.95 10.63
N LEU A 7 17.52 17.71 11.91
CA LEU A 7 16.54 16.70 12.31
C LEU A 7 15.13 17.03 11.81
N GLU A 8 14.73 18.29 11.83
CA GLU A 8 13.43 18.73 11.34
C GLU A 8 13.27 18.51 9.83
N VAL A 9 14.29 18.85 9.04
CA VAL A 9 14.29 18.58 7.59
C VAL A 9 14.18 17.08 7.29
N ILE A 10 14.87 16.22 8.04
CA ILE A 10 14.77 14.77 7.88
C ILE A 10 13.35 14.27 8.18
N ARG A 11 12.72 14.76 9.27
CA ARG A 11 11.35 14.40 9.63
C ARG A 11 10.34 14.84 8.57
N LEU A 12 10.46 16.07 8.06
CA LEU A 12 9.58 16.59 7.01
C LEU A 12 9.71 15.77 5.73
N ARG A 13 10.93 15.40 5.33
CA ARG A 13 11.16 14.53 4.16
C ARG A 13 10.54 13.14 4.35
N ALA A 14 10.71 12.54 5.53
CA ALA A 14 10.11 11.24 5.85
C ALA A 14 8.58 11.31 5.78
N ALA A 15 7.97 12.34 6.37
CA ALA A 15 6.53 12.56 6.34
C ALA A 15 6.01 12.77 4.90
N ALA A 16 6.69 13.59 4.10
CA ALA A 16 6.32 13.84 2.70
C ALA A 16 6.45 12.56 1.84
N SER A 17 7.48 11.75 2.09
CA SER A 17 7.65 10.46 1.41
C SER A 17 6.54 9.49 1.76
N ALA A 18 6.18 9.37 3.05
CA ALA A 18 5.10 8.50 3.51
C ALA A 18 3.76 8.92 2.90
N LEU A 19 3.45 10.23 2.92
CA LEU A 19 2.24 10.77 2.30
C LEU A 19 2.18 10.49 0.79
N THR A 20 3.31 10.61 0.10
CA THR A 20 3.39 10.32 -1.34
C THR A 20 3.18 8.83 -1.63
N GLN A 21 3.74 7.95 -0.78
CA GLN A 21 3.55 6.50 -0.90
C GLN A 21 2.09 6.11 -0.66
N ASP A 22 1.45 6.69 0.35
CA ASP A 22 0.02 6.48 0.62
C ASP A 22 -0.86 6.97 -0.52
N ALA A 23 -0.57 8.15 -1.08
CA ALA A 23 -1.32 8.65 -2.23
C ALA A 23 -1.21 7.72 -3.46
N ARG A 24 -0.04 7.11 -3.69
CA ARG A 24 0.16 6.14 -4.77
C ARG A 24 -0.57 4.82 -4.51
N LEU A 25 -0.54 4.34 -3.28
CA LEU A 25 -1.28 3.15 -2.85
C LEU A 25 -2.77 3.32 -3.12
N TRP A 26 -3.36 4.41 -2.64
CA TRP A 26 -4.79 4.64 -2.77
C TRP A 26 -5.23 4.88 -4.21
N ARG A 27 -4.40 5.54 -5.02
CA ARG A 27 -4.67 5.68 -6.45
C ARG A 27 -4.72 4.32 -7.14
N TRP A 28 -3.69 3.49 -6.93
CA TRP A 28 -3.68 2.13 -7.46
C TRP A 28 -4.89 1.32 -6.99
N PHE A 29 -5.24 1.41 -5.71
CA PHE A 29 -6.38 0.70 -5.15
C PHE A 29 -7.69 1.11 -5.86
N SER A 30 -7.92 2.42 -6.02
CA SER A 30 -9.09 2.94 -6.73
C SER A 30 -9.13 2.45 -8.17
N ASP A 31 -8.01 2.56 -8.90
CA ASP A 31 -7.93 2.11 -10.29
C ASP A 31 -8.29 0.61 -10.40
N GLN A 32 -7.74 -0.24 -9.51
CA GLN A 32 -8.05 -1.68 -9.53
C GLN A 32 -9.49 -2.02 -9.14
N MET A 33 -10.10 -1.21 -8.27
CA MET A 33 -11.52 -1.35 -7.90
C MET A 33 -12.44 -0.95 -9.05
N GLU A 34 -12.15 0.17 -9.72
CA GLU A 34 -12.89 0.65 -10.90
C GLU A 34 -12.79 -0.33 -12.08
N GLU A 35 -11.62 -0.94 -12.27
CA GLU A 35 -11.42 -1.99 -13.27
C GLU A 35 -12.03 -3.35 -12.88
N HIS A 36 -12.65 -3.47 -11.70
CA HIS A 36 -13.16 -4.72 -11.12
C HIS A 36 -12.10 -5.84 -11.03
N ARG A 37 -10.83 -5.47 -10.89
CA ARG A 37 -9.72 -6.40 -10.79
C ARG A 37 -9.38 -6.76 -9.36
N LEU A 38 -9.67 -5.88 -8.40
CA LEU A 38 -9.38 -6.10 -7.00
C LEU A 38 -10.63 -6.55 -6.24
N ASN A 39 -10.46 -7.58 -5.42
CA ASN A 39 -11.46 -8.05 -4.47
C ASN A 39 -10.86 -8.08 -3.06
N CYS A 40 -11.62 -7.54 -2.10
CA CYS A 40 -11.31 -7.52 -0.68
C CYS A 40 -12.30 -8.42 0.05
N GLU A 41 -11.87 -9.61 0.42
CA GLU A 41 -12.71 -10.54 1.17
C GLU A 41 -12.26 -10.60 2.63
N ARG A 42 -13.21 -10.47 3.56
CA ARG A 42 -12.95 -10.75 4.97
C ARG A 42 -13.41 -12.16 5.30
N ASN A 43 -12.48 -13.00 5.75
CA ASN A 43 -12.79 -14.33 6.29
C ASN A 43 -12.39 -14.40 7.76
N ARG A 44 -13.39 -14.52 8.65
CA ARG A 44 -13.26 -14.59 10.12
C ARG A 44 -12.26 -13.56 10.70
N ASP A 45 -10.98 -13.89 10.68
CA ASP A 45 -9.88 -13.15 11.28
C ASP A 45 -8.94 -12.44 10.28
N PHE A 46 -9.11 -12.66 8.98
CA PHE A 46 -8.18 -12.19 7.95
C PHE A 46 -8.89 -11.45 6.81
N TRP A 47 -8.18 -10.48 6.25
CA TRP A 47 -8.44 -9.84 4.99
C TRP A 47 -7.60 -10.48 3.90
N ARG A 48 -8.29 -11.05 2.91
CA ARG A 48 -7.71 -11.59 1.68
C ARG A 48 -7.87 -10.54 0.58
N ILE A 49 -6.75 -10.14 -0.02
CA ILE A 49 -6.71 -9.24 -1.17
C ILE A 49 -6.37 -10.05 -2.41
N THR A 50 -7.30 -10.09 -3.35
CA THR A 50 -7.16 -10.76 -4.64
C THR A 50 -7.09 -9.69 -5.72
N VAL A 51 -6.11 -9.77 -6.63
CA VAL A 51 -5.98 -8.86 -7.78
C VAL A 51 -5.89 -9.67 -9.06
N ALA A 52 -6.71 -9.34 -10.06
CA ALA A 52 -6.84 -10.06 -11.32
C ALA A 52 -7.05 -11.58 -11.12
N GLY A 53 -7.86 -11.97 -10.12
CA GLY A 53 -8.16 -13.35 -9.79
C GLY A 53 -7.07 -14.11 -9.03
N ARG A 54 -5.97 -13.46 -8.63
CA ARG A 54 -4.88 -14.06 -7.84
C ARG A 54 -4.84 -13.48 -6.44
N GLU A 55 -4.82 -14.33 -5.42
CA GLU A 55 -4.56 -13.89 -4.05
C GLU A 55 -3.13 -13.34 -3.98
N LEU A 56 -3.00 -12.06 -3.62
CA LEU A 56 -1.70 -11.42 -3.47
C LEU A 56 -1.31 -11.28 -1.99
N ALA A 57 -2.27 -11.03 -1.10
CA ALA A 57 -1.97 -10.84 0.31
C ALA A 57 -3.10 -11.32 1.22
N CYS A 58 -2.72 -11.76 2.41
CA CYS A 58 -3.62 -12.14 3.48
C CYS A 58 -3.04 -11.64 4.81
N ASP A 59 -3.77 -10.78 5.52
CA ASP A 59 -3.37 -10.27 6.84
C ASP A 59 -4.59 -9.98 7.72
N ARG A 60 -4.43 -9.93 9.04
CA ARG A 60 -5.54 -9.59 9.95
C ARG A 60 -5.95 -8.12 9.84
N SER A 61 -5.00 -7.25 9.47
CA SER A 61 -5.25 -5.84 9.21
C SER A 61 -5.50 -5.61 7.72
N PHE A 62 -6.60 -4.93 7.42
CA PHE A 62 -6.93 -4.54 6.04
C PHE A 62 -5.82 -3.68 5.42
N ASP A 63 -5.33 -2.67 6.15
CA ASP A 63 -4.29 -1.77 5.68
C ASP A 63 -2.99 -2.52 5.35
N VAL A 64 -2.59 -3.47 6.21
CA VAL A 64 -1.40 -4.29 5.98
C VAL A 64 -1.60 -5.18 4.75
N ALA A 65 -2.75 -5.83 4.61
CA ALA A 65 -3.05 -6.68 3.47
C ALA A 65 -3.04 -5.88 2.14
N VAL A 66 -3.65 -4.69 2.13
CA VAL A 66 -3.70 -3.82 0.93
C VAL A 66 -2.30 -3.31 0.56
N ARG A 67 -1.49 -2.88 1.53
CA ARG A 67 -0.10 -2.46 1.30
C ARG A 67 0.74 -3.60 0.75
N ALA A 68 0.62 -4.80 1.32
CA ALA A 68 1.33 -5.98 0.85
C ALA A 68 0.93 -6.34 -0.58
N ALA A 69 -0.37 -6.31 -0.90
CA ALA A 69 -0.87 -6.57 -2.26
C ALA A 69 -0.33 -5.54 -3.26
N TYR A 70 -0.28 -4.26 -2.91
CA TYR A 70 0.31 -3.22 -3.76
C TYR A 70 1.78 -3.45 -4.04
N THR A 71 2.57 -3.76 -3.01
CA THR A 71 4.00 -4.05 -3.15
C THR A 71 4.23 -5.26 -4.06
N LEU A 72 3.46 -6.33 -3.86
CA LEU A 72 3.57 -7.56 -4.66
C LEU A 72 3.11 -7.35 -6.10
N SER A 73 2.02 -6.62 -6.33
CA SER A 73 1.56 -6.26 -7.69
C SER A 73 2.67 -5.57 -8.46
N ARG A 74 3.32 -4.57 -7.85
CA ARG A 74 4.42 -3.84 -8.50
C ARG A 74 5.67 -4.67 -8.72
N ALA A 75 5.97 -5.61 -7.82
CA ALA A 75 7.09 -6.52 -8.00
C ALA A 75 6.85 -7.48 -9.17
N LEU A 76 5.61 -7.95 -9.35
CA LEU A 76 5.22 -8.82 -10.46
C LEU A 76 5.23 -8.11 -11.81
N GLU A 77 4.92 -6.81 -11.85
CA GLU A 77 4.98 -5.98 -13.07
C GLU A 77 6.42 -5.65 -13.51
N ALA A 78 7.40 -5.79 -12.61
CA ALA A 78 8.80 -5.47 -12.88
C ALA A 78 9.62 -6.67 -13.42
N LEU A 79 8.99 -7.84 -13.56
CA LEU A 79 9.54 -9.09 -14.10
C LEU A 79 9.19 -9.25 -15.57
#